data_AF-A0A1G4KGA6-F1
#
_entry.id   AF-A0A1G4KGA6-F1
#
_cell.length_a   1.000
_cell.length_b   1.000
_cell.length_c   1.000
_cell.angle_alpha   90.00
_cell.angle_beta   90.00
_cell.angle_gamma   90.00
#
_symmetry.space_group_name_H-M   'P 1'
#
loop_
_entity.id
_entity.type
_entity.pdbx_description
1 polymer ?
#
loop_
_entity_poly.entity_id
_entity_poly.type
_entity_poly.pdbx_seq_one_letter_code
_entity_poly.pdbx_strand_id
1 'polypeptide(L)'
;MISTRKTTLKPANNMVTQFVRGKRTKSKGGLSPVLQRAVTQLSVMSAGRKQPKMLKLSREDFIKHQTIQNCWAMYQRELRDKRKEQLRMQYKSIEQAMQQLQQLDPELFDAANASEAGKRFPLEMKVPTEFPPNQVWHYNYKPKQD
;
A
#
# COMPACT_ATOMS: atom_id res chain seq x y z
N MET A 1 -53.38 70.15 7.61
CA MET A 1 -52.29 70.34 6.62
C MET A 1 -51.48 69.05 6.55
N ILE A 2 -51.73 68.23 5.53
CA ILE A 2 -51.10 66.92 5.33
C ILE A 2 -49.88 67.14 4.43
N SER A 3 -48.68 66.99 4.99
CA SER A 3 -47.42 67.13 4.26
C SER A 3 -46.96 65.75 3.77
N THR A 4 -47.11 65.51 2.46
CA THR A 4 -46.60 64.33 1.76
C THR A 4 -45.08 64.42 1.61
N ARG A 5 -44.32 63.60 2.36
CA ARG A 5 -42.89 63.40 2.08
C ARG A 5 -42.74 62.31 1.02
N LYS A 6 -42.33 62.72 -0.18
CA LYS A 6 -41.87 61.83 -1.25
C LYS A 6 -40.61 61.11 -0.82
N THR A 7 -40.63 59.79 -0.92
CA THR A 7 -39.50 58.87 -0.76
C THR A 7 -38.58 58.98 -1.98
N THR A 8 -37.36 59.46 -1.80
CA THR A 8 -36.29 59.32 -2.79
C THR A 8 -35.28 58.29 -2.27
N LEU A 9 -35.43 57.04 -2.73
CA LEU A 9 -34.46 55.98 -2.52
C LEU A 9 -33.16 56.35 -3.25
N LYS A 10 -32.08 56.57 -2.50
CA LYS A 10 -30.72 56.61 -3.07
C LYS A 10 -30.38 55.20 -3.57
N PRO A 11 -29.80 55.03 -4.78
CA PRO A 11 -29.29 53.74 -5.17
C PRO A 11 -28.12 53.39 -4.24
N ALA A 12 -28.30 52.35 -3.43
CA ALA A 12 -27.20 51.72 -2.73
C ALA A 12 -26.24 51.22 -3.81
N ASN A 13 -25.07 51.85 -3.91
CA ASN A 13 -23.96 51.33 -4.68
C ASN A 13 -23.51 50.05 -3.97
N ASN A 14 -24.19 48.94 -4.24
CA ASN A 14 -23.79 47.61 -3.84
C ASN A 14 -22.52 47.30 -4.62
N MET A 15 -21.38 47.80 -4.14
CA MET A 15 -20.11 47.15 -4.38
C MET A 15 -20.27 45.75 -3.81
N VAL A 16 -20.67 44.80 -4.65
CA VAL A 16 -20.48 43.38 -4.40
C VAL A 16 -18.97 43.25 -4.25
N THR A 17 -18.48 43.28 -3.02
CA THR A 17 -17.14 42.83 -2.71
C THR A 17 -17.16 41.35 -3.02
N GLN A 18 -16.82 41.03 -4.26
CA GLN A 18 -16.57 39.68 -4.70
C GLN A 18 -15.48 39.17 -3.76
N PHE A 19 -15.87 38.37 -2.77
CA PHE A 19 -14.93 37.76 -1.85
C PHE A 19 -14.19 36.69 -2.65
N VAL A 20 -13.20 37.14 -3.42
CA VAL A 20 -12.22 36.24 -4.02
C VAL A 20 -11.45 35.70 -2.83
N ARG A 21 -11.78 34.47 -2.43
CA ARG A 21 -11.04 33.66 -1.47
C ARG A 21 -9.67 33.32 -2.08
N GLY A 22 -8.83 34.34 -2.14
CA GLY A 22 -7.53 34.35 -2.80
C GLY A 22 -6.57 35.30 -2.09
N LYS A 23 -6.82 35.65 -0.82
CA LYS A 23 -5.76 36.17 0.04
C LYS A 23 -4.86 35.01 0.46
N ARG A 24 -4.15 34.47 -0.52
CA ARG A 24 -3.06 33.52 -0.30
C ARG A 24 -1.93 34.32 0.34
N THR A 25 -1.86 34.21 1.67
CA THR A 25 -0.70 34.50 2.51
C THR A 25 0.05 35.78 2.12
N LYS A 26 -0.28 36.90 2.77
CA LYS A 26 0.73 37.94 2.98
C LYS A 26 1.99 37.22 3.48
N SER A 27 3.08 37.31 2.75
CA SER A 27 4.39 36.79 3.11
C SER A 27 4.85 37.50 4.39
N LYS A 28 4.41 37.00 5.55
CA LYS A 28 5.04 37.37 6.82
C LYS A 28 6.42 36.72 6.99
N GLY A 29 6.91 35.98 6.00
CA GLY A 29 8.26 35.43 5.94
C GLY A 29 8.91 35.75 4.60
N GLY A 30 10.14 36.26 4.63
CA GLY A 30 10.90 36.78 3.48
C GLY A 30 11.35 35.75 2.43
N LEU A 31 10.60 34.67 2.21
CA LEU A 31 10.92 33.62 1.22
C LEU A 31 9.94 33.64 0.05
N SER A 32 10.42 33.29 -1.15
CA SER A 32 9.58 33.16 -2.34
C SER A 32 8.52 32.04 -2.19
N PRO A 33 7.34 32.15 -2.83
CA PRO A 33 6.28 31.14 -2.70
C PRO A 33 6.68 29.72 -3.14
N VAL A 34 7.60 29.60 -4.10
CA VAL A 34 8.14 28.30 -4.55
C VAL A 34 9.02 27.69 -3.46
N LEU A 35 9.88 28.51 -2.86
CA LEU A 35 10.73 28.09 -1.75
C LEU A 35 9.91 27.73 -0.52
N GLN A 36 8.84 28.49 -0.22
CA GLN A 36 7.90 28.13 0.84
C GLN A 36 7.25 26.77 0.60
N ARG A 37 6.89 26.43 -0.65
CA ARG A 37 6.35 25.09 -1.00
C ARG A 37 7.39 24.00 -0.77
N ALA A 38 8.63 24.20 -1.20
CA ALA A 38 9.71 23.26 -0.95
C ALA A 38 9.95 23.07 0.56
N VAL A 39 9.96 24.17 1.34
CA VAL A 39 10.06 24.14 2.81
C VAL A 39 8.88 23.37 3.43
N THR A 40 7.67 23.52 2.92
CA THR A 40 6.53 22.72 3.40
C THR A 40 6.66 21.24 3.07
N GLN A 41 7.12 20.87 1.88
CA GLN A 41 7.37 19.48 1.50
C GLN A 41 8.47 18.86 2.37
N LEU A 42 9.58 19.58 2.58
CA LEU A 42 10.63 19.19 3.51
C LEU A 42 10.11 19.10 4.94
N SER A 43 9.24 20.03 5.36
CA SER A 43 8.61 19.97 6.67
C SER A 43 7.75 18.72 6.82
N VAL A 44 6.98 18.33 5.81
CA VAL A 44 6.15 17.10 5.81
C VAL A 44 7.01 15.87 6.08
N MET A 45 8.17 15.78 5.44
CA MET A 45 9.12 14.68 5.64
C MET A 45 9.87 14.79 6.97
N SER A 46 10.06 16.01 7.48
CA SER A 46 10.82 16.24 8.72
C SER A 46 10.09 15.70 9.96
N ALA A 47 10.85 15.04 10.82
CA ALA A 47 10.39 14.47 12.08
C ALA A 47 9.99 15.51 13.15
N GLY A 48 10.17 16.82 12.91
CA GLY A 48 10.14 17.89 13.92
C GLY A 48 8.90 17.94 14.83
N ARG A 49 8.01 18.92 14.69
CA ARG A 49 6.81 19.05 15.55
C ARG A 49 5.71 18.02 15.20
N LYS A 50 6.08 16.86 14.65
CA LYS A 50 5.18 15.84 14.11
C LYS A 50 5.26 14.52 14.88
N GLN A 51 6.39 14.24 15.52
CA GLN A 51 6.51 13.03 16.35
C GLN A 51 5.84 13.27 17.72
N PRO A 52 5.01 12.33 18.20
CA PRO A 52 4.46 12.40 19.55
C PRO A 52 5.56 12.13 20.59
N LYS A 53 5.24 12.39 21.86
CA LYS A 53 6.11 11.96 22.96
C LYS A 53 6.23 10.44 22.96
N MET A 54 7.40 9.94 23.32
CA MET A 54 7.66 8.50 23.44
C MET A 54 6.69 7.84 24.42
N LEU A 55 6.13 6.69 24.05
CA LEU A 55 5.23 5.93 24.88
C LEU A 55 5.96 5.43 26.13
N LYS A 56 5.42 5.75 27.31
CA LYS A 56 5.90 5.25 28.60
C LYS A 56 4.91 4.22 29.10
N LEU A 57 5.38 3.00 29.34
CA LEU A 57 4.57 1.89 29.86
C LEU A 57 4.86 1.70 31.34
N SER A 58 3.88 1.18 32.08
CA SER A 58 4.11 0.64 33.41
C SER A 58 5.02 -0.59 33.31
N ARG A 59 5.66 -1.00 34.43
CA ARG A 59 6.49 -2.20 34.44
C ARG A 59 5.69 -3.45 34.04
N GLU A 60 4.45 -3.56 34.52
CA GLU A 60 3.56 -4.67 34.22
C GLU A 60 3.18 -4.71 32.74
N ASP A 61 2.81 -3.56 32.16
CA ASP A 61 2.42 -3.51 30.75
C ASP A 61 3.63 -3.70 29.82
N PHE A 62 4.82 -3.29 30.24
CA PHE A 62 6.04 -3.61 29.52
C PHE A 62 6.31 -5.12 29.51
N ILE A 63 6.14 -5.81 30.64
CA ILE A 63 6.26 -7.27 30.69
C ILE A 63 5.20 -7.93 29.78
N LYS A 64 3.94 -7.49 29.83
CA LYS A 64 2.88 -7.98 28.91
C LYS A 64 3.22 -7.75 27.45
N HIS A 65 3.79 -6.59 27.11
CA HIS A 65 4.24 -6.29 25.76
C HIS A 65 5.35 -7.27 25.32
N GLN A 66 6.36 -7.50 26.17
CA GLN A 66 7.44 -8.43 25.88
C GLN A 66 6.93 -9.87 25.69
N THR A 67 5.99 -10.32 26.52
CA THR A 67 5.44 -11.67 26.38
C THR A 67 4.66 -11.84 25.08
N ILE A 68 3.85 -10.85 24.69
CA ILE A 68 3.15 -10.85 23.39
C ILE A 68 4.14 -10.90 22.22
N GLN A 69 5.18 -10.08 22.26
CA GLN A 69 6.20 -10.06 21.21
C GLN A 69 6.96 -11.39 21.11
N ASN A 70 7.33 -11.99 22.25
CA ASN A 70 8.00 -13.28 22.29
C ASN A 70 7.09 -14.40 21.75
N CYS A 71 5.83 -14.42 22.16
CA CYS A 71 4.83 -15.37 21.66
C CYS A 71 4.65 -15.24 20.14
N TRP A 72 4.51 -14.02 19.62
CA TRP A 72 4.43 -13.77 18.19
C TRP A 72 5.69 -14.23 17.44
N ALA A 73 6.88 -13.95 17.98
CA ALA A 73 8.14 -14.37 17.38
C ALA A 73 8.27 -15.91 17.33
N MET A 74 7.82 -16.61 18.37
CA MET A 74 7.74 -18.07 18.41
C MET A 74 6.75 -18.61 17.36
N TYR A 75 5.54 -18.07 17.31
CA TYR A 75 4.53 -18.44 16.31
C TYR A 75 5.03 -18.26 14.87
N GLN A 76 5.67 -17.13 14.58
CA GLN A 76 6.26 -16.86 13.27
C GLN A 76 7.41 -17.82 12.92
N ARG A 77 8.18 -18.28 13.92
CA ARG A 77 9.19 -19.32 13.74
C ARG A 77 8.54 -20.64 13.34
N GLU A 78 7.53 -21.09 14.08
CA GLU A 78 6.80 -22.32 13.75
C GLU A 78 6.19 -22.29 12.34
N LEU A 79 5.61 -21.16 11.94
CA LEU A 79 5.09 -21.00 10.57
C LEU A 79 6.19 -21.10 9.51
N ARG A 80 7.38 -20.54 9.75
CA ARG A 80 8.53 -20.68 8.84
C ARG A 80 9.00 -22.12 8.78
N ASP A 81 9.10 -22.80 9.91
CA ASP A 81 9.55 -24.18 9.99
C ASP A 81 8.58 -25.12 9.27
N LYS A 82 7.26 -24.92 9.44
CA LYS A 82 6.22 -25.64 8.68
C LYS A 82 6.34 -25.43 7.17
N ARG A 83 6.54 -24.19 6.72
CA ARG A 83 6.74 -23.90 5.28
C ARG A 83 8.03 -24.52 4.74
N LYS A 84 9.12 -24.45 5.51
CA LYS A 84 10.41 -25.04 5.12
C LYS A 84 10.32 -26.56 5.03
N GLU A 85 9.64 -27.18 5.97
CA GLU A 85 9.41 -28.62 5.98
C GLU A 85 8.57 -29.06 4.78
N GLN A 86 7.51 -28.31 4.46
CA GLN A 86 6.71 -28.57 3.26
C GLN A 86 7.54 -28.47 1.97
N LEU A 87 8.39 -27.44 1.84
CA LEU A 87 9.31 -27.30 0.69
C LEU A 87 10.31 -28.46 0.64
N ARG A 88 10.81 -28.92 1.80
CA ARG A 88 11.71 -30.08 1.89
C ARG A 88 11.03 -31.36 1.40
N MET A 89 9.76 -31.56 1.77
CA MET A 89 8.98 -32.72 1.34
C MET A 89 8.68 -32.68 -0.16
N GLN A 90 8.31 -31.51 -0.69
CA GLN A 90 8.13 -31.30 -2.14
C GLN A 90 9.42 -31.60 -2.91
N TYR A 91 10.56 -31.09 -2.45
CA TYR A 91 11.86 -31.37 -3.06
C TYR A 91 12.17 -32.88 -3.11
N LYS A 92 12.04 -33.58 -1.97
CA LYS A 92 12.28 -35.02 -1.92
C LYS A 92 11.34 -35.80 -2.85
N SER A 93 10.07 -35.40 -2.92
CA SER A 93 9.11 -36.01 -3.82
C SER A 93 9.50 -35.82 -5.28
N ILE A 94 9.97 -34.62 -5.66
CA ILE A 94 10.44 -34.32 -7.02
C ILE A 94 11.70 -35.13 -7.34
N GLU A 95 12.66 -35.18 -6.41
CA GLU A 95 13.89 -35.97 -6.56
C GLU A 95 13.60 -37.46 -6.79
N GLN A 96 12.72 -38.05 -5.98
CA GLN A 96 12.30 -39.44 -6.15
C GLN A 96 11.63 -39.68 -7.50
N ALA A 97 10.72 -38.79 -7.92
CA ALA A 97 10.04 -38.89 -9.21
C ALA A 97 11.04 -38.80 -10.39
N MET A 98 12.02 -37.90 -10.32
CA MET A 98 13.05 -37.76 -11.35
C MET A 98 13.98 -38.97 -11.40
N GLN A 99 14.36 -39.55 -10.26
CA GLN A 99 15.14 -40.80 -10.20
C GLN A 99 14.39 -41.96 -10.85
N GLN A 100 13.08 -42.08 -10.59
CA GLN A 100 12.25 -43.10 -11.22
C GLN A 100 12.11 -42.86 -12.73
N LEU A 101 11.89 -41.61 -13.16
CA LEU A 101 11.79 -41.27 -14.58
C LEU A 101 13.07 -41.63 -15.33
N GLN A 102 14.24 -41.34 -14.76
CA GLN A 102 15.54 -41.67 -15.35
C GLN A 102 15.73 -43.18 -15.57
N GLN A 103 15.21 -44.02 -14.65
CA GLN A 103 15.30 -45.47 -14.76
C GLN A 103 14.37 -46.05 -15.82
N LEU A 104 13.21 -45.43 -16.03
CA LEU A 104 12.18 -45.90 -16.95
C LEU A 104 12.40 -45.40 -18.39
N ASP A 105 12.62 -44.09 -18.54
CA ASP A 105 12.77 -43.42 -19.83
C ASP A 105 13.76 -42.25 -19.75
N PRO A 106 15.01 -42.46 -20.22
CA PRO A 106 16.03 -41.42 -20.24
C PRO A 106 15.70 -40.22 -21.13
N GLU A 107 14.95 -40.41 -22.23
CA GLU A 107 14.62 -39.32 -23.15
C GLU A 107 13.65 -38.33 -22.50
N LEU A 108 12.63 -38.85 -21.82
CA LEU A 108 11.70 -38.01 -21.05
C LEU A 108 12.37 -37.33 -19.86
N PHE A 109 13.36 -37.99 -19.23
CA PHE A 109 14.16 -37.38 -18.17
C PHE A 109 14.95 -36.17 -18.67
N ASP A 110 15.63 -36.29 -19.82
CA ASP A 110 16.39 -35.20 -20.41
C ASP A 110 15.47 -34.03 -20.81
N ALA A 111 14.29 -34.32 -21.36
CA ALA A 111 13.28 -33.32 -21.68
C ALA A 111 12.75 -32.59 -20.43
N ALA A 112 12.49 -33.31 -19.34
CA ALA A 112 12.02 -32.73 -18.08
C ALA A 112 13.10 -31.91 -17.34
N ASN A 113 14.38 -32.28 -17.47
CA ASN A 113 15.51 -31.59 -16.85
C ASN A 113 16.03 -30.40 -17.69
N ALA A 114 15.36 -30.07 -18.80
CA ALA A 114 15.71 -28.92 -19.61
C ALA A 114 15.63 -27.61 -18.80
N SER A 115 16.56 -26.69 -19.07
CA SER A 115 16.61 -25.42 -18.33
C SER A 115 15.40 -24.54 -18.64
N GLU A 116 14.63 -24.19 -17.60
CA GLU A 116 13.49 -23.27 -17.72
C GLU A 116 13.89 -21.79 -17.73
N ALA A 117 15.10 -21.47 -18.21
CA ALA A 117 15.62 -20.11 -18.24
C ALA A 117 14.69 -19.19 -19.07
N GLY A 118 14.18 -18.14 -18.41
CA GLY A 118 13.25 -17.19 -19.03
C GLY A 118 11.77 -17.50 -18.84
N LYS A 119 11.41 -18.61 -18.17
CA LYS A 119 10.03 -18.89 -17.78
C LYS A 119 9.53 -17.83 -16.78
N ARG A 120 8.35 -17.28 -17.06
CA ARG A 120 7.71 -16.24 -16.23
C ARG A 120 6.37 -16.75 -15.73
N PHE A 121 5.98 -16.30 -14.54
CA PHE A 121 4.62 -16.48 -14.08
C PHE A 121 3.64 -15.74 -15.01
N PRO A 122 2.48 -16.35 -15.34
CA PRO A 122 1.49 -15.71 -16.18
C PRO A 122 0.88 -14.49 -15.47
N LEU A 123 0.59 -13.42 -16.21
CA LEU A 123 0.04 -12.18 -15.65
C LEU A 123 -1.35 -12.38 -15.04
N GLU A 124 -2.11 -13.37 -15.53
CA GLU A 124 -3.43 -13.71 -15.02
C GLU A 124 -3.39 -14.31 -13.60
N MET A 125 -2.25 -14.84 -13.16
CA MET A 125 -2.06 -15.31 -11.79
C MET A 125 -1.79 -14.12 -10.87
N LYS A 126 -2.88 -13.48 -10.42
CA LYS A 126 -2.86 -12.29 -9.58
C LYS A 126 -2.56 -12.62 -8.12
N VAL A 127 -2.03 -11.62 -7.40
CA VAL A 127 -1.88 -11.68 -5.94
C VAL A 127 -3.29 -11.66 -5.30
N PRO A 128 -3.57 -12.53 -4.31
CA PRO A 128 -4.86 -12.56 -3.63
C PRO A 128 -5.22 -11.20 -2.99
N THR A 129 -6.48 -10.82 -3.10
CA THR A 129 -7.05 -9.61 -2.48
C THR A 129 -7.89 -9.94 -1.26
N GLU A 130 -8.05 -8.99 -0.34
CA GLU A 130 -8.87 -9.16 0.88
C GLU A 130 -10.35 -9.49 0.59
N PHE A 131 -10.91 -8.85 -0.45
CA PHE A 131 -12.28 -9.09 -0.91
C PHE A 131 -12.28 -9.54 -2.37
N PRO A 132 -13.21 -10.41 -2.77
CA PRO A 132 -13.31 -10.85 -4.15
C PRO A 132 -13.80 -9.72 -5.08
N PRO A 133 -13.43 -9.76 -6.37
CA PRO A 133 -14.01 -8.88 -7.39
C PRO A 133 -15.47 -9.26 -7.70
N ASN A 134 -16.19 -8.37 -8.41
CA ASN A 134 -17.57 -8.63 -8.85
C ASN A 134 -17.72 -9.93 -9.66
N GLN A 135 -16.74 -10.22 -10.53
CA GLN A 135 -16.63 -11.48 -11.24
C GLN A 135 -15.45 -12.27 -10.68
N VAL A 136 -15.73 -13.30 -9.88
CA VAL A 136 -14.71 -14.11 -9.19
C VAL A 136 -13.86 -14.92 -10.15
N TRP A 137 -14.48 -15.43 -11.23
CA TRP A 137 -13.82 -16.30 -12.19
C TRP A 137 -14.25 -15.99 -13.62
N HIS A 138 -13.28 -16.02 -14.55
CA HIS A 138 -13.50 -15.79 -15.97
C HIS A 138 -13.50 -17.13 -16.72
N TYR A 139 -14.68 -17.60 -17.12
CA TYR A 139 -14.83 -18.86 -17.87
C TYR A 139 -14.47 -18.72 -19.36
N ASN A 140 -14.59 -17.52 -19.92
CA ASN A 140 -14.39 -17.22 -21.33
C ASN A 140 -12.91 -16.95 -21.70
N TYR A 141 -12.01 -17.79 -21.22
CA TYR A 141 -10.58 -17.69 -21.49
C TYR A 141 -10.26 -17.98 -22.96
N LYS A 142 -9.39 -17.16 -23.56
CA LYS A 142 -8.80 -17.43 -24.88
C LYS A 142 -7.33 -17.79 -24.70
N PRO A 143 -6.86 -18.92 -25.24
CA PRO A 143 -5.45 -19.26 -25.18
C PRO A 143 -4.64 -18.18 -25.92
N LYS A 144 -3.47 -17.85 -25.38
CA LYS A 144 -2.51 -17.03 -26.09
C LYS A 144 -2.16 -17.74 -27.40
N GLN A 145 -2.41 -17.10 -28.54
CA GLN A 145 -1.89 -17.56 -29.82
C GLN A 145 -0.40 -17.21 -29.84
N ASP A 146 0.43 -18.23 -30.03
CA ASP A 146 1.90 -18.09 -30.08
C ASP A 146 2.37 -17.39 -31.36
#